data_AF-W2Y154-F1
#
_entry.id   AF-W2Y154-F1
#
_cell.length_a   1.000
_cell.length_b   1.000
_cell.length_c   1.000
_cell.angle_alpha   90.00
_cell.angle_beta   90.00
_cell.angle_gamma   90.00
#
_symmetry.space_group_name_H-M   'P 1'
#
loop_
_entity.id
_entity.type
_entity.pdbx_description
1 polymer ?
#
loop_
_entity_poly.entity_id
_entity_poly.type
_entity_poly.pdbx_seq_one_letter_code
_entity_poly.pdbx_strand_id
1 'polypeptide(L)' 'TIPKIGFIAQDLNRLGYMNVLTITPNENMKKENDDDIEGAQMKIDYNKITSINFMMIKKLKKRIEKLERKMGQQI' A
#
# COMPACT_ATOMS: atom_id res chain seq x y z
N THR A 1 22.49 -10.84 -2.72
CA THR A 1 21.38 -10.06 -3.32
C THR A 1 20.83 -9.12 -2.26
N ILE A 2 20.53 -7.86 -2.58
CA ILE A 2 19.95 -6.92 -1.61
C ILE A 2 18.48 -7.31 -1.37
N PRO A 3 18.02 -7.49 -0.12
CA PRO A 3 16.63 -7.82 0.16
C PRO A 3 15.71 -6.67 -0.29
N LYS A 4 14.63 -7.00 -0.99
CA LYS A 4 13.58 -6.04 -1.34
C LYS A 4 12.65 -5.89 -0.15
N ILE A 5 12.56 -4.66 0.38
CA ILE A 5 11.63 -4.31 1.46
C ILE A 5 10.34 -3.77 0.82
N GLY A 6 9.18 -4.24 1.28
CA GLY A 6 7.90 -3.81 0.74
C GLY A 6 6.73 -4.56 1.36
N PHE A 7 5.52 -4.27 0.86
CA PHE A 7 4.30 -4.96 1.26
C PHE A 7 4.08 -6.22 0.42
N ILE A 8 3.30 -7.14 0.98
CA ILE A 8 2.76 -8.31 0.27
C ILE A 8 1.32 -7.99 -0.12
N ALA A 9 0.99 -8.15 -1.41
CA ALA A 9 -0.32 -7.77 -1.95
C ALA A 9 -1.48 -8.54 -1.29
N GLN A 10 -1.26 -9.83 -0.98
CA GLN A 10 -2.23 -10.70 -0.31
C GLN A 10 -2.54 -10.23 1.11
N ASP A 11 -1.54 -9.72 1.83
CA ASP A 11 -1.73 -9.17 3.18
C ASP A 11 -2.53 -7.87 3.12
N LEU A 12 -2.23 -6.99 2.16
CA LEU A 12 -2.99 -5.76 1.93
C LEU A 12 -4.44 -6.05 1.58
N ASN A 13 -4.69 -7.06 0.73
CA ASN A 13 -6.04 -7.51 0.38
C ASN A 13 -6.78 -8.01 1.63
N ARG A 14 -6.14 -8.89 2.42
CA ARG A 14 -6.70 -9.43 3.67
C ARG A 14 -7.08 -8.33 4.67
N LEU A 15 -6.30 -7.24 4.72
CA LEU A 15 -6.56 -6.09 5.57
C LEU A 15 -7.56 -5.07 4.97
N GLY A 16 -8.11 -5.34 3.78
CA GLY A 16 -9.11 -4.50 3.13
C GLY A 16 -8.56 -3.32 2.33
N TYR A 17 -7.24 -3.24 2.10
CA TYR A 17 -6.60 -2.16 1.34
C TYR A 17 -6.71 -2.36 -0.19
N MET A 18 -7.91 -2.66 -0.68
CA MET A 18 -8.15 -2.90 -2.11
C MET A 18 -7.87 -1.67 -2.99
N ASN A 19 -8.01 -0.47 -2.42
CA ASN A 19 -7.77 0.80 -3.13
C ASN A 19 -6.32 1.00 -3.58
N VAL A 20 -5.35 0.29 -2.97
CA VAL A 20 -3.93 0.33 -3.35
C VAL A 20 -3.49 -0.92 -4.11
N LEU A 21 -4.43 -1.77 -4.52
CA LEU A 21 -4.17 -2.97 -5.28
C LEU A 21 -4.78 -2.88 -6.67
N THR A 22 -4.09 -3.49 -7.63
CA THR A 22 -4.59 -3.72 -8.99
C THR A 22 -4.54 -5.21 -9.25
N ILE A 23 -5.65 -5.79 -9.71
CA ILE A 23 -5.71 -7.18 -10.15
C ILE A 23 -5.57 -7.18 -11.68
N THR A 24 -4.60 -7.92 -12.19
CA THR A 24 -4.40 -8.11 -13.64
C THR A 24 -4.46 -9.59 -13.98
N PRO A 25 -4.93 -9.98 -15.16
CA PRO A 25 -4.82 -11.36 -15.62
C PRO A 25 -3.36 -11.85 -15.55
N ASN A 26 -3.18 -13.12 -15.21
CA ASN A 26 -1.87 -13.75 -15.26
C ASN A 26 -1.60 -14.23 -16.69
N GLU A 27 -0.73 -13.54 -17.42
CA GLU A 27 -0.45 -13.89 -18.82
C GLU A 27 0.15 -15.30 -18.99
N ASN A 28 0.73 -15.87 -17.94
CA ASN A 28 1.28 -17.23 -17.92
C ASN A 28 0.25 -18.31 -17.54
N MET A 29 -0.97 -17.91 -17.19
CA MET A 29 -2.08 -18.82 -16.86
C MET A 29 -3.33 -18.39 -17.63
N LYS A 30 -3.16 -18.20 -18.94
CA LYS A 30 -4.30 -17.99 -19.84
C LYS A 30 -4.99 -19.32 -20.09
N LYS A 31 -6.30 -19.26 -20.27
CA LYS A 31 -7.13 -20.41 -20.60
C LYS A 31 -6.87 -20.82 -22.06
N GLU A 32 -6.42 -22.05 -22.30
CA GLU A 32 -6.24 -22.59 -23.67
C GLU A 32 -7.31 -23.64 -23.99
N ASN A 33 -7.79 -24.37 -22.98
CA ASN A 33 -8.86 -25.36 -23.07
C ASN A 33 -10.01 -25.03 -22.10
N ASP A 34 -11.20 -25.61 -22.35
CA ASP A 34 -12.41 -25.30 -21.57
C ASP A 34 -12.31 -25.61 -20.07
N ASP A 35 -11.40 -26.50 -19.67
CA ASP A 35 -11.19 -26.91 -18.27
C ASP A 35 -10.02 -26.18 -17.57
N ASP A 36 -9.31 -25.29 -18.28
CA ASP A 36 -8.16 -24.59 -17.69
C ASP A 36 -8.58 -23.52 -16.68
N ILE A 37 -7.79 -23.39 -15.61
CA ILE A 37 -7.98 -22.38 -14.58
C ILE A 37 -7.24 -21.10 -14.98
N GLU A 38 -7.99 -20.03 -15.20
CA GLU A 38 -7.41 -18.71 -15.47
C GLU A 38 -6.86 -18.08 -14.18
N GLY A 39 -5.60 -17.65 -14.23
CA GLY A 39 -4.93 -17.03 -13.09
C GLY A 39 -5.06 -15.51 -13.07
N ALA A 40 -4.99 -14.92 -11.88
CA ALA A 40 -4.86 -13.47 -11.69
C ALA A 40 -3.65 -13.13 -10.82
N GLN A 41 -3.02 -11.98 -11.10
CA GLN A 41 -1.92 -11.42 -10.32
C GLN A 41 -2.37 -10.16 -9.59
N MET A 42 -2.04 -10.07 -8.31
CA MET A 42 -2.22 -8.85 -7.53
C MET A 42 -0.95 -8.01 -7.58
N LYS A 43 -1.08 -6.75 -7.98
CA LYS A 43 0.00 -5.76 -8.01
C LYS A 43 -0.29 -4.64 -7.03
N ILE A 44 0.74 -4.17 -6.34
CA ILE A 44 0.63 -3.06 -5.39
C ILE A 44 0.91 -1.75 -6.11
N ASP A 45 0.01 -0.78 -5.96
CA ASP A 45 0.19 0.59 -6.41
C ASP A 45 0.99 1.38 -5.37
N TYR A 46 2.32 1.32 -5.52
CA TYR A 46 3.24 2.03 -4.63
C TYR A 46 3.15 3.56 -4.72
N ASN A 47 2.60 4.13 -5.80
CA ASN A 47 2.39 5.57 -5.90
C ASN A 47 1.28 6.03 -4.95
N LYS A 48 0.19 5.26 -4.86
CA LYS A 48 -0.87 5.50 -3.87
C LYS A 48 -0.37 5.33 -2.45
N ILE A 49 0.38 4.27 -2.16
CA ILE A 49 0.99 4.05 -0.84
C ILE A 49 1.91 5.22 -0.46
N THR A 50 2.76 5.67 -1.38
CA THR A 50 3.67 6.79 -1.16
C THR A 50 2.90 8.06 -0.83
N SER A 51 1.81 8.34 -1.56
CA SER A 51 0.96 9.50 -1.32
C SER A 51 0.29 9.45 0.06
N ILE A 52 -0.21 8.29 0.48
CA ILE A 52 -0.79 8.07 1.81
C ILE A 52 0.24 8.29 2.90
N ASN A 53 1.42 7.68 2.77
CA ASN A 53 2.51 7.80 3.75
C ASN A 53 2.96 9.26 3.88
N PHE A 54 3.13 9.96 2.77
CA PHE A 54 3.51 11.37 2.78
C PHE A 54 2.48 12.23 3.53
N MET A 55 1.19 12.00 3.28
CA MET A 55 0.12 12.72 3.97
C MET A 55 0.08 12.42 5.47
N MET A 56 0.33 11.17 5.87
CA MET A 56 0.43 10.78 7.28
C MET A 56 1.61 11.48 7.96
N ILE A 57 2.81 11.45 7.37
CA ILE A 57 4.00 12.13 7.89
C ILE A 57 3.73 13.62 8.06
N LYS A 58 3.14 14.28 7.05
CA LYS A 58 2.80 15.71 7.11
C LYS A 58 1.82 16.02 8.24
N LYS A 59 0.81 15.18 8.45
CA LYS A 59 -0.16 15.34 9.55
C LYS A 59 0.50 15.14 10.92
N LEU A 60 1.34 14.12 11.06
CA LEU A 60 2.08 13.84 12.29
C LEU A 60 3.02 14.99 12.64
N LYS A 61 3.79 15.50 11.67
CA LYS A 61 4.65 16.68 11.84
C LYS A 61 3.87 17.87 12.36
N LYS A 62 2.76 18.23 11.72
CA LYS A 62 1.89 19.34 12.17
C LYS A 62 1.34 19.13 13.58
N ARG A 63 1.03 17.88 13.95
CA ARG A 63 0.55 17.55 15.30
C ARG A 63 1.65 17.73 16.33
N ILE A 64 2.88 17.30 16.03
CA ILE A 64 4.05 17.49 16.89
C ILE A 64 4.32 18.99 17.10
N GLU A 65 4.41 19.78 16.02
CA GLU A 65 4.62 21.24 16.12
C GLU A 65 3.56 21.94 16.97
N LYS A 66 2.29 21.51 16.86
CA LYS A 66 1.20 22.04 17.69
C LYS A 66 1.35 21.66 19.16
N LEU A 67 1.80 20.44 19.47
CA LEU A 67 2.04 19.98 20.83
C LEU A 67 3.23 20.72 21.47
N GLU A 68 4.33 20.86 20.73
CA GLU A 68 5.52 21.61 21.18
C GLU A 68 5.17 23.07 21.52
N ARG A 69 4.38 23.74 20.68
CA ARG A 69 3.91 25.11 20.96
C ARG A 69 3.06 25.19 22.23
N LYS A 70 2.17 24.21 22.46
CA LYS A 70 1.34 24.18 23.67
C LYS A 70 2.18 23.99 24.92
N MET A 71 3.17 23.11 24.88
CA MET A 71 4.08 22.89 26.00
C MET A 71 4.95 24.12 26.27
N GLY A 72 5.47 24.77 25.23
CA GLY A 72 6.27 26.00 25.38
C GLY A 72 5.48 27.21 25.87
N GLN A 73 4.14 27.19 25.80
CA GLN A 73 3.26 28.23 26.38
C GLN A 73 2.88 27.95 27.85
N GLN A 74 3.20 26.76 28.37
CA GLN A 74 2.93 26.35 29.75
C GLN A 74 4.13 26.55 30.69
N ILE A 75 5.25 27.08 30.17
CA ILE A 75 6.44 27.51 30.89
C ILE A 75 6.46 29.03 30.90
#